data_AF-A0A975A7E0-F1
#
_entry.id   AF-A0A975A7E0-F1
#
_cell.length_a   1.000
_cell.length_b   1.000
_cell.length_c   1.000
_cell.angle_alpha   90.00
_cell.angle_beta   90.00
_cell.angle_gamma   90.00
#
_symmetry.space_group_name_H-M   'P 1'
#
loop_
_entity.id
_entity.type
_entity.pdbx_description
1 polymer ?
#
loop_
_entity_poly.entity_id
_entity_poly.type
_entity_poly.pdbx_seq_one_letter_code
_entity_poly.pdbx_strand_id
1 'polypeptide(L)'
;MNFFDKEKLACVATNTVKPCLGAFLLLLAFFTFMKATCSGPAMVFFYVPFSFLCAILGGALLFPIWSEKFANRLMMPKYYMKTTPDQLSPIQGLIGNQHFDEAVELLEKILKKRPFCPAANLLLVEIYQDKLSQPKIALELIETYFRRRKVPPFSENVELLLRYSDLCLEFDRLDSAVLLLRCEAARKAYSTSDKRLINNRIKNLEYNLPK
;
A
#
# COMPACT_ATOMS: atom_id res chain seq x y z
N MET A 1 27.28 9.60 -14.70
CA MET A 1 27.27 8.12 -14.76
C MET A 1 27.12 7.64 -13.33
N ASN A 2 25.92 7.18 -12.96
CA ASN A 2 25.44 7.20 -11.57
C ASN A 2 25.82 5.94 -10.77
N PHE A 3 26.27 6.16 -9.53
CA PHE A 3 26.51 5.14 -8.51
C PHE A 3 25.24 4.29 -8.21
N PHE A 4 24.04 4.86 -8.45
CA PHE A 4 22.74 4.24 -8.26
C PHE A 4 22.36 3.14 -9.27
N ASP A 5 23.05 3.02 -10.41
CA ASP A 5 22.72 2.00 -11.43
C ASP A 5 23.31 0.63 -11.13
N LYS A 6 24.46 0.56 -10.44
CA LYS A 6 25.12 -0.73 -10.14
C LYS A 6 24.45 -1.49 -8.97
N GLU A 7 23.95 -0.79 -7.95
CA GLU A 7 23.27 -1.45 -6.81
C GLU A 7 21.84 -1.94 -7.14
N LYS A 8 21.12 -1.21 -8.02
CA LYS A 8 19.79 -1.64 -8.49
C LYS A 8 19.84 -2.93 -9.31
N LEU A 9 20.89 -3.14 -10.11
CA LEU A 9 21.07 -4.35 -10.91
C LEU A 9 21.42 -5.56 -10.04
N ALA A 10 22.24 -5.38 -8.99
CA ALA A 10 22.58 -6.46 -8.06
C ALA A 10 21.36 -6.91 -7.21
N CYS A 11 20.54 -5.97 -6.75
CA CYS A 11 19.37 -6.26 -5.90
C CYS A 11 18.23 -6.96 -6.67
N VAL A 12 18.02 -6.60 -7.94
CA VAL A 12 17.02 -7.24 -8.81
C VAL A 12 17.44 -8.67 -9.19
N ALA A 13 18.73 -8.92 -9.41
CA ALA A 13 19.24 -10.25 -9.76
C ALA A 13 19.14 -11.26 -8.59
N THR A 14 19.29 -10.84 -7.33
CA THR A 14 19.25 -11.76 -6.18
C THR A 14 17.84 -12.16 -5.73
N ASN A 15 16.82 -11.38 -6.08
CA ASN A 15 15.44 -11.60 -5.61
C ASN A 15 14.57 -12.45 -6.56
N THR A 16 14.99 -12.66 -7.80
CA THR A 16 14.28 -13.52 -8.77
C THR A 16 14.80 -14.96 -8.77
N VAL A 17 16.07 -15.18 -8.44
CA VAL A 17 16.70 -16.51 -8.49
C VAL A 17 16.20 -17.44 -7.38
N LYS A 18 16.00 -16.91 -6.17
CA LYS A 18 15.55 -17.67 -4.99
C LYS A 18 14.16 -18.32 -5.15
N PRO A 19 13.11 -17.61 -5.60
CA PRO A 19 11.79 -18.22 -5.79
C PRO A 19 11.77 -19.23 -6.94
N CYS A 20 12.52 -18.98 -8.02
CA CYS A 20 12.62 -19.94 -9.13
C CYS A 20 13.30 -21.24 -8.70
N LEU A 21 14.37 -21.15 -7.89
CA LEU A 21 15.06 -22.33 -7.35
C LEU A 21 14.17 -23.14 -6.39
N GLY A 22 13.42 -22.46 -5.51
CA GLY A 22 12.47 -23.11 -4.60
C GLY A 22 11.35 -23.85 -5.32
N ALA A 23 10.78 -23.24 -6.37
CA ALA A 23 9.75 -23.88 -7.20
C ALA A 23 10.30 -25.09 -7.96
N PHE A 24 11.53 -24.99 -8.49
CA PHE A 24 12.19 -26.11 -9.17
C PHE A 24 12.44 -27.30 -8.22
N LEU A 25 12.90 -27.05 -6.99
CA LEU A 25 13.13 -28.10 -5.98
C LEU A 25 11.84 -28.82 -5.57
N LEU A 26 10.71 -28.09 -5.45
CA LEU A 26 9.41 -28.70 -5.17
C LEU A 26 8.89 -29.56 -6.33
N LEU A 27 9.07 -29.11 -7.57
CA LEU A 27 8.73 -29.93 -8.75
C LEU A 27 9.59 -31.19 -8.81
N LEU A 28 10.89 -31.08 -8.51
CA LEU A 28 11.80 -32.22 -8.50
C LEU A 28 11.43 -33.23 -7.39
N ALA A 29 11.06 -32.74 -6.21
CA ALA A 29 10.50 -33.58 -5.13
C ALA A 29 9.24 -34.32 -5.59
N PHE A 30 8.31 -33.64 -6.25
CA PHE A 30 7.09 -34.25 -6.78
C PHE A 30 7.37 -35.33 -7.84
N PHE A 31 8.29 -35.06 -8.78
CA PHE A 31 8.68 -36.04 -9.80
C PHE A 31 9.40 -37.26 -9.22
N THR A 32 10.27 -37.07 -8.23
CA THR A 32 10.94 -38.20 -7.55
C THR A 32 9.95 -39.04 -6.74
N PHE A 33 8.95 -38.41 -6.12
CA PHE A 33 7.86 -39.11 -5.42
C PHE A 33 7.01 -39.94 -6.40
N MET A 34 6.61 -39.37 -7.53
CA MET A 34 5.87 -40.09 -8.59
C MET A 34 6.66 -41.26 -9.19
N LYS A 35 7.98 -41.15 -9.28
CA LYS A 35 8.83 -42.27 -9.73
C LYS A 35 8.98 -43.36 -8.66
N ALA A 36 8.98 -42.99 -7.38
CA ALA A 36 9.06 -43.94 -6.28
C ALA A 36 7.87 -44.92 -6.29
N THR A 37 6.65 -44.43 -6.56
CA THR A 37 5.43 -45.25 -6.65
C THR A 37 5.41 -46.22 -7.83
N CYS A 38 6.19 -45.97 -8.88
CA CYS A 38 6.31 -46.90 -10.03
C CYS A 38 7.54 -47.82 -9.94
N SER A 39 8.43 -47.62 -8.97
CA SER A 39 9.68 -48.39 -8.83
C SER A 39 9.56 -49.50 -7.80
N GLY A 40 10.35 -50.57 -7.97
CA GLY A 40 10.35 -51.71 -7.04
C GLY A 40 10.70 -51.33 -5.59
N PRO A 41 10.35 -52.17 -4.60
CA PRO A 41 10.39 -51.84 -3.18
C PRO A 41 11.79 -51.44 -2.65
N ALA A 42 12.86 -51.95 -3.27
CA ALA A 42 14.23 -51.59 -2.89
C ALA A 42 14.59 -50.12 -3.17
N MET A 43 13.97 -49.50 -4.19
CA MET A 43 14.27 -48.12 -4.60
C MET A 43 13.50 -47.07 -3.77
N VAL A 44 12.37 -47.47 -3.18
CA VAL A 44 11.53 -46.60 -2.34
C VAL A 44 12.32 -46.07 -1.13
N PHE A 45 13.20 -46.89 -0.55
CA PHE A 45 14.04 -46.50 0.59
C PHE A 45 14.95 -45.31 0.31
N PHE A 46 15.37 -45.09 -0.95
CA PHE A 46 16.23 -43.98 -1.32
C PHE A 46 15.44 -42.72 -1.74
N TYR A 47 14.32 -42.89 -2.45
CA TYR A 47 13.55 -41.76 -2.98
C TYR A 47 12.69 -41.03 -1.93
N VAL A 48 12.20 -41.74 -0.91
CA VAL A 48 11.39 -41.14 0.16
C VAL A 48 12.19 -40.12 0.99
N PRO A 49 13.36 -40.42 1.56
CA PRO A 49 14.12 -39.43 2.33
C PRO A 49 14.62 -38.28 1.45
N PHE A 50 14.99 -38.55 0.19
CA PHE A 50 15.44 -37.51 -0.74
C PHE A 50 14.32 -36.52 -1.09
N SER A 51 13.12 -37.03 -1.40
CA SER A 51 11.96 -36.16 -1.71
C SER A 51 11.54 -35.33 -0.49
N PHE A 52 11.62 -35.90 0.71
CA PHE A 52 11.37 -35.18 1.96
C PHE A 52 12.39 -34.05 2.19
N LEU A 53 13.68 -34.31 1.96
CA LEU A 53 14.73 -33.30 2.08
C LEU A 53 14.53 -32.14 1.09
N CYS A 54 14.23 -32.46 -0.17
CA CYS A 54 13.93 -31.46 -1.20
C CYS A 54 12.67 -30.66 -0.89
N ALA A 55 11.63 -31.30 -0.34
CA ALA A 55 10.39 -30.61 0.07
C ALA A 55 10.63 -29.63 1.22
N ILE A 56 11.42 -30.02 2.23
CA ILE A 56 11.79 -29.14 3.35
C ILE A 56 12.60 -27.93 2.85
N LEU A 57 13.62 -28.17 2.02
CA LEU A 57 14.47 -27.10 1.49
C LEU A 57 13.69 -26.14 0.57
N GLY A 58 12.87 -26.68 -0.34
CA GLY A 58 12.02 -25.88 -1.23
C GLY A 58 10.96 -25.10 -0.45
N GLY A 59 10.35 -25.74 0.55
CA GLY A 59 9.42 -25.12 1.48
C GLY A 59 10.05 -23.97 2.25
N ALA A 60 11.22 -24.16 2.86
CA ALA A 60 11.93 -23.13 3.62
C ALA A 60 12.32 -21.91 2.77
N LEU A 61 12.66 -22.12 1.49
CA LEU A 61 12.96 -21.04 0.53
C LEU A 61 11.72 -20.24 0.11
N LEU A 62 10.57 -20.90 -0.02
CA LEU A 62 9.31 -20.27 -0.44
C LEU A 62 8.50 -19.73 0.74
N PHE A 63 8.72 -20.26 1.95
CA PHE A 63 8.05 -19.88 3.19
C PHE A 63 8.09 -18.38 3.48
N PRO A 64 9.22 -17.65 3.42
CA PRO A 64 9.21 -16.22 3.70
C PRO A 64 8.29 -15.45 2.73
N ILE A 65 8.28 -15.79 1.45
CA ILE A 65 7.47 -15.13 0.42
C ILE A 65 5.97 -15.42 0.60
N TRP A 66 5.64 -16.67 0.92
CA TRP A 66 4.26 -17.06 1.20
C TRP A 66 3.77 -16.53 2.54
N SER A 67 4.61 -16.55 3.57
CA SER A 67 4.29 -16.06 4.92
C SER A 67 3.98 -14.57 4.93
N GLU A 68 4.73 -13.75 4.18
CA GLU A 68 4.42 -12.32 4.08
C GLU A 68 3.05 -12.08 3.42
N LYS A 69 2.72 -12.83 2.36
CA LYS A 69 1.44 -12.70 1.67
C LYS A 69 0.28 -13.27 2.49
N PHE A 70 0.49 -14.36 3.21
CA PHE A 70 -0.54 -15.04 3.99
C PHE A 70 -0.74 -14.37 5.35
N ALA A 71 0.32 -13.95 6.05
CA ALA A 71 0.22 -13.20 7.30
C ALA A 71 -0.47 -11.85 7.09
N ASN A 72 -0.18 -11.14 6.01
CA ASN A 72 -0.85 -9.88 5.68
C ASN A 72 -2.35 -10.07 5.32
N ARG A 73 -2.75 -11.27 4.87
CA ARG A 73 -4.13 -11.58 4.47
C ARG A 73 -4.96 -12.22 5.59
N LEU A 74 -4.34 -13.02 6.47
CA LEU A 74 -5.03 -13.82 7.49
C LEU A 74 -4.92 -13.24 8.90
N MET A 75 -3.80 -12.59 9.27
CA MET A 75 -3.52 -12.18 10.66
C MET A 75 -3.68 -10.67 10.93
N MET A 76 -4.63 -10.03 10.25
CA MET A 76 -4.88 -8.58 10.28
C MET A 76 -3.89 -7.73 9.46
N PRO A 77 -4.38 -6.67 8.78
CA PRO A 77 -3.52 -5.65 8.21
C PRO A 77 -2.80 -4.93 9.36
N LYS A 78 -1.52 -5.26 9.57
CA LYS A 78 -0.63 -4.71 10.62
C LYS A 78 -0.52 -3.18 10.69
N TYR A 79 -1.19 -2.44 9.80
CA TYR A 79 -1.17 -0.98 9.77
C TYR A 79 -2.00 -0.32 10.88
N TYR A 80 -2.96 -1.01 11.49
CA TYR A 80 -3.85 -0.42 12.51
C TYR A 80 -3.36 -0.52 13.97
N MET A 81 -2.27 -1.25 14.25
CA MET A 81 -1.86 -1.56 15.64
C MET A 81 -0.54 -0.91 16.11
N LYS A 82 0.02 0.04 15.34
CA LYS A 82 1.24 0.78 15.75
C LYS A 82 1.10 2.29 15.81
N THR A 83 -0.12 2.81 15.66
CA THR A 83 -0.42 4.22 15.90
C THR A 83 -0.80 4.34 17.37
N THR A 84 -0.09 5.20 18.11
CA THR A 84 -0.42 5.55 19.50
C THR A 84 -1.94 5.75 19.67
N PRO A 85 -2.61 5.05 20.59
CA PRO A 85 -4.04 5.20 20.80
C PRO A 85 -4.38 6.63 21.27
N ASP A 86 -5.52 7.13 20.80
CA ASP A 86 -6.36 8.18 21.40
C ASP A 86 -5.82 9.61 21.55
N GLN A 87 -5.46 10.26 20.44
CA GLN A 87 -5.72 11.71 20.31
C GLN A 87 -6.85 12.04 19.33
N LEU A 88 -7.22 11.10 18.45
CA LEU A 88 -8.32 11.30 17.51
C LEU A 88 -9.69 10.91 18.09
N SER A 89 -9.75 10.00 19.07
CA SER A 89 -11.01 9.57 19.71
C SER A 89 -11.76 10.74 20.39
N PRO A 90 -11.11 11.63 21.17
CA PRO A 90 -11.77 12.83 21.69
C PRO A 90 -12.28 13.77 20.58
N ILE A 91 -11.53 13.89 19.49
CA ILE A 91 -11.89 14.72 18.33
C ILE A 91 -13.10 14.14 17.61
N GLN A 92 -13.18 12.82 17.45
CA GLN A 92 -14.35 12.14 16.90
C GLN A 92 -15.58 12.35 17.79
N GLY A 93 -15.42 12.36 19.11
CA GLY A 93 -16.49 12.73 20.05
C GLY A 93 -16.98 14.16 19.84
N LEU A 94 -16.07 15.12 19.64
CA LEU A 94 -16.43 16.51 19.33
C LEU A 94 -17.15 16.64 17.99
N ILE A 95 -16.69 15.92 16.95
CA ILE A 95 -17.36 15.87 15.64
C ILE A 95 -18.78 15.29 15.78
N GLY A 96 -18.94 14.21 16.57
CA GLY A 96 -20.23 13.60 16.85
C GLY A 96 -21.20 14.55 17.57
N ASN A 97 -20.67 15.40 18.45
CA ASN A 97 -21.40 16.43 19.18
C ASN A 97 -21.52 17.77 18.40
N GLN A 98 -21.11 17.80 17.13
CA GLN A 98 -21.16 18.99 16.25
C GLN A 98 -20.29 20.18 16.72
N HIS A 99 -19.33 19.97 17.62
CA HIS A 99 -18.35 20.98 18.03
C HIS A 99 -17.19 21.03 17.03
N PHE A 100 -17.48 21.43 15.79
CA PHE A 100 -16.53 21.38 14.68
C PHE A 100 -15.35 22.34 14.84
N ASP A 101 -15.57 23.54 15.37
CA ASP A 101 -14.52 24.54 15.56
C ASP A 101 -13.45 24.06 16.56
N GLU A 102 -13.89 23.47 17.67
CA GLU A 102 -12.99 22.86 18.67
C GLU A 102 -12.23 21.65 18.09
N ALA A 103 -12.91 20.84 17.28
CA ALA A 103 -12.29 19.70 16.61
C ALA A 103 -11.19 20.17 15.62
N VAL A 104 -11.45 21.23 14.86
CA VAL A 104 -10.47 21.86 13.96
C VAL A 104 -9.27 22.37 14.75
N GLU A 105 -9.48 23.12 15.83
CA GLU A 105 -8.38 23.68 16.63
C GLU A 105 -7.46 22.59 17.21
N LEU A 106 -8.06 21.48 17.68
CA LEU A 106 -7.30 20.32 18.18
C LEU A 106 -6.54 19.61 17.05
N LEU A 107 -7.16 19.43 15.88
CA LEU A 107 -6.49 18.84 14.71
C LEU A 107 -5.32 19.70 14.26
N GLU A 108 -5.47 21.03 14.22
CA GLU A 108 -4.38 21.94 13.88
C GLU A 108 -3.22 21.86 14.88
N LYS A 109 -3.52 21.76 16.19
CA LYS A 109 -2.50 21.55 17.23
C LYS A 109 -1.73 20.23 17.02
N ILE A 110 -2.42 19.17 16.61
CA ILE A 110 -1.79 17.88 16.26
C ILE A 110 -0.91 18.03 15.01
N LEU A 111 -1.43 18.66 13.96
CA LEU A 111 -0.73 18.85 12.69
C LEU A 111 0.48 19.78 12.80
N LYS A 112 0.49 20.73 13.73
CA LYS A 112 1.69 21.53 14.07
C LYS A 112 2.84 20.64 14.55
N LYS A 113 2.56 19.57 15.31
CA LYS A 113 3.57 18.62 15.80
C LYS A 113 3.86 17.50 14.80
N ARG A 114 2.83 17.05 14.07
CA ARG A 114 2.88 15.92 13.14
C ARG A 114 2.25 16.30 11.79
N PRO A 115 2.93 17.14 11.00
CA PRO A 115 2.39 17.71 9.75
C PRO A 115 2.06 16.67 8.67
N PHE A 116 2.65 15.48 8.76
CA PHE A 116 2.50 14.39 7.79
C PHE A 116 1.60 13.26 8.29
N CYS A 117 0.77 13.50 9.31
CA CYS A 117 -0.19 12.50 9.77
C CYS A 117 -1.39 12.46 8.81
N PRO A 118 -1.55 11.41 7.99
CA PRO A 118 -2.59 11.38 6.96
C PRO A 118 -3.98 11.38 7.57
N ALA A 119 -4.20 10.60 8.64
CA ALA A 119 -5.48 10.50 9.32
C ALA A 119 -5.97 11.85 9.88
N ALA A 120 -5.06 12.65 10.46
CA ALA A 120 -5.42 13.98 10.96
C ALA A 120 -5.73 14.97 9.82
N ASN A 121 -4.98 14.91 8.71
CA ASN A 121 -5.29 15.72 7.53
C ASN A 121 -6.62 15.30 6.90
N LEU A 122 -6.90 13.99 6.83
CA LEU A 122 -8.15 13.45 6.28
C LEU A 122 -9.36 13.92 7.10
N LEU A 123 -9.32 13.79 8.43
CA LEU A 123 -10.39 14.29 9.29
C LEU A 123 -10.59 15.80 9.15
N LEU A 124 -9.51 16.57 9.03
CA LEU A 124 -9.61 18.02 8.85
C LEU A 124 -10.30 18.36 7.52
N VAL A 125 -9.91 17.68 6.44
CA VAL A 125 -10.54 17.80 5.12
C VAL A 125 -12.01 17.42 5.17
N GLU A 126 -12.38 16.33 5.84
CA GLU A 126 -13.77 15.89 6.01
C GLU A 126 -14.62 16.91 6.76
N ILE A 127 -14.09 17.52 7.83
CA ILE A 127 -14.81 18.57 8.55
C ILE A 127 -15.08 19.76 7.64
N TYR A 128 -14.05 20.26 6.94
CA TYR A 128 -14.23 21.41 6.05
C TYR A 128 -15.13 21.11 4.85
N GLN A 129 -14.99 19.94 4.23
CA GLN A 129 -15.77 19.54 3.07
C GLN A 129 -17.23 19.23 3.46
N ASP A 130 -17.43 18.31 4.40
CA ASP A 130 -18.73 17.67 4.63
C ASP A 130 -19.53 18.33 5.76
N LYS A 131 -18.86 18.93 6.76
CA LYS A 131 -19.53 19.48 7.96
C LYS A 131 -19.67 20.99 7.94
N LEU A 132 -18.66 21.70 7.46
CA LEU A 132 -18.65 23.16 7.35
C LEU A 132 -19.04 23.65 5.95
N SER A 133 -19.23 22.75 4.98
CA SER A 133 -19.57 23.08 3.58
C SER A 133 -18.61 24.11 2.95
N GLN A 134 -17.32 23.98 3.25
CA GLN A 134 -16.23 24.81 2.76
C GLN A 134 -15.26 23.97 1.90
N PRO A 135 -15.71 23.41 0.75
CA PRO A 135 -14.91 22.51 -0.08
C PRO A 135 -13.65 23.19 -0.66
N LYS A 136 -13.67 24.52 -0.81
CA LYS A 136 -12.51 25.28 -1.26
C LYS A 136 -11.35 25.22 -0.25
N ILE A 137 -11.64 25.32 1.04
CA ILE A 137 -10.61 25.21 2.09
C ILE A 137 -10.08 23.77 2.15
N ALA A 138 -10.97 22.78 2.05
CA ALA A 138 -10.57 21.38 1.97
C ALA A 138 -9.60 21.10 0.80
N LEU A 139 -9.88 21.68 -0.38
CA LEU A 139 -9.00 21.59 -1.55
C LEU A 139 -7.60 22.19 -1.26
N GLU A 140 -7.56 23.42 -0.72
CA GLU A 140 -6.30 24.10 -0.38
C GLU A 140 -5.47 23.33 0.67
N LEU A 141 -6.13 22.70 1.64
CA LEU A 141 -5.47 21.84 2.63
C LEU A 141 -4.80 20.64 1.98
N ILE A 142 -5.49 19.94 1.08
CA ILE A 142 -4.92 18.78 0.38
C ILE A 142 -3.76 19.20 -0.53
N GLU A 143 -3.89 20.30 -1.28
CA GLU A 143 -2.79 20.82 -2.09
C GLU A 143 -1.58 21.16 -1.23
N THR A 144 -1.80 21.83 -0.10
CA THR A 144 -0.73 22.20 0.84
C THR A 144 -0.05 20.97 1.43
N TYR A 145 -0.81 19.90 1.70
CA TYR A 145 -0.27 18.63 2.16
C TYR A 145 0.69 18.03 1.13
N PHE A 146 0.24 17.81 -0.12
CA PHE A 146 1.04 17.18 -1.17
C PHE A 146 2.16 18.06 -1.73
N ARG A 147 2.07 19.39 -1.61
CA ARG A 147 3.14 20.32 -2.01
C ARG A 147 4.41 20.16 -1.18
N ARG A 148 4.34 19.58 0.03
CA ARG A 148 5.49 19.40 0.93
C ARG A 148 6.45 18.33 0.38
N ARG A 149 7.73 18.69 0.21
CA ARG A 149 8.77 17.91 -0.52
C ARG A 149 9.13 16.52 0.04
N LYS A 150 8.44 16.01 1.07
CA LYS A 150 8.78 14.76 1.80
C LYS A 150 7.57 14.00 2.35
N VAL A 151 6.36 14.20 1.82
CA VAL A 151 5.19 13.44 2.28
C VAL A 151 5.47 11.94 2.14
N PRO A 152 5.50 11.16 3.23
CA PRO A 152 5.70 9.73 3.12
C PRO A 152 4.48 9.10 2.42
N PRO A 153 4.69 8.13 1.54
CA PRO A 153 3.63 7.46 0.80
C PRO A 153 2.91 6.46 1.72
N PHE A 154 1.92 6.94 2.45
CA PHE A 154 1.05 6.14 3.31
C PHE A 154 -0.18 5.69 2.54
N SER A 155 -0.72 4.51 2.84
CA SER A 155 -1.97 4.00 2.23
C SER A 155 -3.13 4.98 2.37
N GLU A 156 -3.21 5.67 3.50
CA GLU A 156 -4.22 6.65 3.86
C GLU A 156 -4.14 7.91 2.98
N ASN A 157 -2.98 8.19 2.35
CA ASN A 157 -2.88 9.26 1.36
C ASN A 157 -3.72 8.96 0.11
N VAL A 158 -3.99 7.68 -0.18
CA VAL A 158 -4.82 7.31 -1.34
C VAL A 158 -6.22 7.89 -1.17
N GLU A 159 -6.78 7.85 0.04
CA GLU A 159 -8.09 8.43 0.32
C GLU A 159 -8.08 9.96 0.15
N LEU A 160 -7.04 10.65 0.63
CA LEU A 160 -6.83 12.07 0.39
C LEU A 160 -6.74 12.39 -1.12
N LEU A 161 -6.06 11.55 -1.90
CA LEU A 161 -5.94 11.71 -3.36
C LEU A 161 -7.28 11.50 -4.07
N LEU A 162 -8.09 10.54 -3.64
CA LEU A 162 -9.42 10.30 -4.20
C LEU A 162 -10.33 11.50 -3.91
N ARG A 163 -10.39 11.96 -2.65
CA ARG A 163 -11.16 13.15 -2.27
C ARG A 163 -10.71 14.41 -3.00
N TYR A 164 -9.40 14.61 -3.16
CA TYR A 164 -8.85 15.70 -3.97
C TYR A 164 -9.40 15.66 -5.39
N SER A 165 -9.45 14.48 -6.00
CA SER A 165 -9.97 14.34 -7.35
C SER A 165 -11.48 14.60 -7.46
N ASP A 166 -12.26 14.28 -6.42
CA ASP A 166 -13.68 14.64 -6.34
C ASP A 166 -13.86 16.17 -6.24
N LEU A 167 -13.07 16.82 -5.37
CA LEU A 167 -13.08 18.29 -5.27
C LEU A 167 -12.64 18.96 -6.57
N CYS A 168 -11.63 18.43 -7.26
CA CYS A 168 -11.22 18.96 -8.55
C CYS A 168 -12.27 18.80 -9.65
N LEU A 169 -13.16 17.79 -9.58
CA LEU A 169 -14.32 17.70 -10.48
C LEU A 169 -15.30 18.85 -10.21
N GLU A 170 -15.57 19.14 -8.94
CA GLU A 170 -16.48 20.21 -8.53
C GLU A 170 -15.98 21.60 -8.96
N PHE A 171 -14.65 21.82 -8.92
CA PHE A 171 -14.02 23.09 -9.29
C PHE A 171 -13.50 23.17 -10.73
N ASP A 172 -13.81 22.20 -11.60
CA ASP A 172 -13.35 22.13 -12.99
C ASP A 172 -11.81 22.20 -13.16
N ARG A 173 -11.08 21.54 -12.24
CA ARG A 173 -9.60 21.48 -12.20
C ARG A 173 -9.07 20.07 -12.49
N LEU A 174 -9.67 19.39 -13.46
CA LEU A 174 -9.39 17.99 -13.78
C LEU A 174 -7.92 17.74 -14.14
N ASP A 175 -7.29 18.65 -14.88
CA ASP A 175 -5.88 18.53 -15.26
C ASP A 175 -4.96 18.46 -14.03
N SER A 176 -5.26 19.27 -13.00
CA SER A 176 -4.50 19.28 -11.75
C SER A 176 -4.66 17.98 -10.98
N ALA A 177 -5.87 17.39 -10.99
CA ALA A 177 -6.13 16.08 -10.40
C ALA A 177 -5.36 14.97 -11.10
N VAL A 178 -5.46 14.89 -12.43
CA VAL A 178 -4.78 13.87 -13.23
C VAL A 178 -3.26 13.96 -13.06
N LEU A 179 -2.70 15.17 -13.07
CA LEU A 179 -1.27 15.39 -12.87
C LEU A 179 -0.82 14.87 -11.51
N LEU A 180 -1.48 15.27 -10.43
CA LEU A 180 -1.11 14.85 -9.07
C LEU A 180 -1.23 13.32 -8.89
N LEU A 181 -2.35 12.74 -9.35
CA LEU A 181 -2.58 11.30 -9.27
C LEU A 181 -1.52 10.51 -10.04
N ARG A 182 -1.12 10.96 -11.25
CA ARG A 182 -0.06 10.32 -12.03
C ARG A 182 1.29 10.40 -11.33
N CYS A 183 1.62 11.56 -10.76
CA CYS A 183 2.85 11.74 -9.97
C CYS A 183 2.90 10.78 -8.77
N GLU A 184 1.79 10.65 -8.03
CA GLU A 184 1.72 9.76 -6.88
C GLU A 184 1.69 8.27 -7.29
N ALA A 185 0.99 7.90 -8.36
CA ALA A 185 0.98 6.54 -8.90
C ALA A 185 2.37 6.04 -9.33
N ALA A 186 3.21 6.95 -9.84
CA ALA A 186 4.58 6.65 -10.22
C ALA A 186 5.50 6.35 -9.02
N ARG A 187 5.09 6.69 -7.79
CA ARG A 187 5.88 6.42 -6.59
C ARG A 187 5.92 4.92 -6.28
N LYS A 188 7.10 4.41 -5.95
CA LYS A 188 7.31 2.96 -5.76
C LYS A 188 6.63 2.39 -4.51
N ALA A 189 6.42 3.20 -3.49
CA ALA A 189 6.06 2.74 -2.16
C ALA A 189 4.56 2.47 -1.93
N TYR A 190 3.67 2.91 -2.81
CA TYR A 190 2.27 2.49 -2.77
C TYR A 190 2.12 1.00 -3.11
N SER A 191 1.16 0.35 -2.46
CA SER A 191 0.83 -1.05 -2.74
C SER A 191 0.27 -1.22 -4.15
N THR A 192 0.25 -2.45 -4.66
CA THR A 192 -0.34 -2.75 -5.98
C THR A 192 -1.84 -2.48 -6.01
N SER A 193 -2.55 -2.71 -4.91
CA SER A 193 -3.98 -2.37 -4.77
C SER A 193 -4.20 -0.86 -4.82
N ASP A 194 -3.39 -0.07 -4.10
CA ASP A 194 -3.49 1.39 -4.06
C ASP A 194 -3.23 2.00 -5.43
N LYS A 195 -2.17 1.56 -6.11
CA LYS A 195 -1.88 1.99 -7.48
C LYS A 195 -3.00 1.65 -8.43
N ARG A 196 -3.65 0.50 -8.27
CA ARG A 196 -4.81 0.14 -9.09
C ARG A 196 -5.97 1.10 -8.85
N LEU A 197 -6.25 1.49 -7.61
CA LEU A 197 -7.28 2.48 -7.29
C LEU A 197 -6.96 3.85 -7.93
N ILE A 198 -5.73 4.34 -7.75
CA ILE A 198 -5.29 5.62 -8.33
C ILE A 198 -5.38 5.58 -9.86
N ASN A 199 -4.88 4.52 -10.51
CA ASN A 199 -4.90 4.38 -11.96
C ASN A 199 -6.31 4.24 -12.53
N ASN A 200 -7.21 3.53 -11.84
CA ASN A 200 -8.61 3.45 -12.25
C ASN A 200 -9.28 4.83 -12.16
N ARG A 201 -8.94 5.61 -11.13
CA ARG A 201 -9.45 6.98 -10.98
C ARG A 201 -8.94 7.90 -12.09
N ILE A 202 -7.64 7.85 -12.41
CA ILE A 202 -7.05 8.61 -13.53
C ILE A 202 -7.80 8.34 -14.84
N LYS A 203 -8.01 7.07 -15.18
CA LYS A 203 -8.75 6.69 -16.40
C LYS A 203 -10.17 7.25 -16.44
N ASN A 204 -10.85 7.27 -15.29
CA ASN A 204 -12.20 7.83 -15.19
C ASN A 204 -12.18 9.35 -15.45
N LEU A 205 -11.24 10.07 -14.83
CA LEU A 205 -11.11 11.52 -15.03
C LEU A 205 -10.74 11.87 -16.47
N GLU A 206 -9.84 11.10 -17.10
CA GLU A 206 -9.43 11.31 -18.48
C GLU A 206 -10.57 11.11 -19.49
N TYR A 207 -11.51 10.21 -19.19
CA TYR A 207 -12.72 10.05 -19.99
C TYR A 207 -13.65 11.27 -19.93
N ASN A 208 -13.64 11.98 -18.80
CA ASN A 208 -14.48 13.16 -18.56
C ASN A 208 -13.83 14.49 -19.00
N LEU A 209 -12.56 14.47 -19.46
CA LEU A 209 -11.92 15.67 -19.99
C LEU A 209 -12.55 16.06 -21.33
N PRO A 210 -12.91 17.34 -21.54
CA PRO A 210 -13.34 17.82 -22.85
C PRO A 210 -12.19 17.64 -23.84
N LYS A 211 -12.47 17.01 -24.98
CA LYS A 211 -11.51 16.77 -26.07
C LYS A 211 -11.26 18.02 -26.90
#